data_AF-A0A1G6F264-F1
#
_entry.id   AF-A0A1G6F264-F1
#
_cell.length_a   1.000
_cell.length_b   1.000
_cell.length_c   1.000
_cell.angle_alpha   90.00
_cell.angle_beta   90.00
_cell.angle_gamma   90.00
#
_symmetry.space_group_name_H-M   'P 1'
#
loop_
_entity.id
_entity.type
_entity.pdbx_description
1 polymer ?
#
loop_
_entity_poly.entity_id
_entity_poly.type
_entity_poly.pdbx_seq_one_letter_code
_entity_poly.pdbx_strand_id
1 'polypeptide(L)'
;MKSQLVIDRIFLMNDKVSKWYENTKNVDEMLDWRPALKEWEKSVSKLFSPGSRILDIGCGLGREAFALHDLGFEVVGIDISNYLGTNSRIVVWRRVEEQISVGMQKSS
;
A
#
# COMPACT_ATOMS: atom_id res chain seq x y z
N MET A 1 -21.19 2.91 27.18
CA MET A 1 -22.07 2.86 25.98
C MET A 1 -21.41 3.36 24.70
N LYS A 2 -20.84 4.59 24.66
CA LYS A 2 -20.18 5.10 23.43
C LYS A 2 -18.96 4.26 22.98
N SER A 3 -18.22 3.69 23.93
CA SER A 3 -17.05 2.83 23.67
C SER A 3 -17.41 1.51 22.99
N GLN A 4 -18.52 0.87 23.34
CA GLN A 4 -18.96 -0.39 22.71
C GLN A 4 -19.32 -0.18 21.23
N LEU A 5 -20.06 0.91 20.92
CA LEU A 5 -20.42 1.26 19.54
C LEU A 5 -19.22 1.62 18.64
N VAL A 6 -18.11 2.08 19.23
CA VAL A 6 -16.86 2.33 18.51
C VAL A 6 -16.15 1.01 18.24
N ILE A 7 -16.09 0.11 19.22
CA ILE A 7 -15.52 -1.23 19.07
C ILE A 7 -16.29 -2.03 18.01
N ASP A 8 -17.62 -2.03 18.07
CA ASP A 8 -18.47 -2.75 17.12
C ASP A 8 -18.28 -2.20 15.68
N ARG A 9 -18.10 -0.87 15.53
CA ARG A 9 -17.77 -0.25 14.23
C ARG A 9 -16.39 -0.64 13.73
N ILE A 10 -15.37 -0.66 14.60
CA ILE A 10 -14.02 -1.12 14.24
C ILE A 10 -14.09 -2.58 13.78
N PHE A 11 -14.83 -3.44 14.50
CA PHE A 11 -14.98 -4.85 14.16
C PHE A 11 -15.72 -5.07 12.83
N LEU A 12 -16.81 -4.34 12.58
CA LEU A 12 -17.56 -4.37 11.31
C LEU A 12 -16.75 -3.81 10.13
N MET A 13 -15.93 -2.78 10.35
CA MET A 13 -15.05 -2.23 9.31
C MET A 13 -13.96 -3.26 8.94
N ASN A 14 -13.46 -4.00 9.93
CA ASN A 14 -12.44 -5.03 9.73
C ASN A 14 -12.93 -6.18 8.84
N ASP A 15 -14.21 -6.57 8.96
CA ASP A 15 -14.81 -7.65 8.16
C ASP A 15 -14.92 -7.29 6.67
N LYS A 16 -15.29 -6.05 6.33
CA LYS A 16 -15.37 -5.60 4.93
C LYS A 16 -14.01 -5.46 4.27
N VAL A 17 -13.04 -4.87 4.97
CA VAL A 17 -11.69 -4.67 4.43
C VAL A 17 -10.98 -6.01 4.25
N SER A 18 -11.11 -6.93 5.22
CA SER A 18 -10.55 -8.28 5.10
C SER A 18 -11.16 -9.04 3.92
N LYS A 19 -12.50 -9.04 3.78
CA LYS A 19 -13.20 -9.66 2.65
C LYS A 19 -12.78 -9.08 1.30
N TRP A 20 -12.40 -7.81 1.25
CA TRP A 20 -11.95 -7.18 0.01
C TRP A 20 -10.60 -7.77 -0.45
N TYR A 21 -9.65 -7.93 0.47
CA TYR A 21 -8.31 -8.51 0.20
C TYR A 21 -8.30 -10.03 0.05
N GLU A 22 -9.30 -10.74 0.61
CA GLU A 22 -9.47 -12.19 0.43
C GLU A 22 -10.09 -12.55 -0.93
N ASN A 23 -10.71 -11.59 -1.63
CA ASN A 23 -11.31 -11.81 -2.94
C ASN A 23 -10.27 -11.63 -4.05
N THR A 24 -9.83 -12.75 -4.63
CA THR A 24 -8.80 -12.79 -5.69
C THR A 24 -9.06 -11.81 -6.84
N LYS A 25 -10.31 -11.62 -7.25
CA LYS A 25 -10.65 -10.69 -8.34
C LYS A 25 -10.27 -9.25 -8.02
N ASN A 26 -10.53 -8.79 -6.80
CA ASN A 26 -10.20 -7.42 -6.39
C ASN A 26 -8.69 -7.17 -6.43
N VAL A 27 -7.92 -8.22 -6.23
CA VAL A 27 -6.48 -8.09 -6.11
C VAL A 27 -5.73 -8.41 -7.40
N ASP A 28 -6.31 -9.23 -8.26
CA ASP A 28 -5.94 -9.29 -9.68
C ASP A 28 -6.15 -7.92 -10.33
N GLU A 29 -7.27 -7.24 -10.03
CA GLU A 29 -7.49 -5.86 -10.47
C GLU A 29 -6.42 -4.89 -9.95
N MET A 30 -5.91 -5.06 -8.71
CA MET A 30 -4.78 -4.25 -8.21
C MET A 30 -3.46 -4.56 -8.92
N LEU A 31 -3.21 -5.81 -9.29
CA LEU A 31 -2.01 -6.20 -10.03
C LEU A 31 -1.96 -5.55 -11.42
N ASP A 32 -3.12 -5.35 -12.03
CA ASP A 32 -3.27 -4.64 -13.29
C ASP A 32 -3.10 -3.11 -13.17
N TRP A 33 -3.08 -2.56 -11.95
CA TRP A 33 -2.79 -1.15 -11.75
C TRP A 33 -1.32 -0.87 -12.03
N ARG A 34 -1.06 -0.42 -13.26
CA ARG A 34 0.23 0.17 -13.61
C ARG A 34 0.63 1.22 -12.56
N PRO A 35 1.86 1.17 -12.02
CA PRO A 35 2.33 2.18 -11.08
C PRO A 35 2.30 3.56 -11.72
N ALA A 36 1.29 4.35 -11.36
CA ALA A 36 1.07 5.67 -11.90
C ALA A 36 0.22 6.49 -10.94
N LEU A 37 0.60 7.76 -10.78
CA LEU A 37 -0.20 8.71 -10.04
C LEU A 37 -1.43 9.14 -10.84
N LYS A 38 -2.58 9.24 -10.16
CA LYS A 38 -3.76 9.96 -10.65
C LYS A 38 -3.44 11.45 -10.77
N GLU A 39 -4.22 12.17 -11.57
CA GLU A 39 -3.98 13.61 -11.82
C GLU A 39 -3.99 14.47 -10.55
N TRP A 40 -4.83 14.14 -9.56
CA TRP A 40 -4.84 14.84 -8.29
C TRP A 40 -3.60 14.49 -7.44
N GLU A 41 -3.13 13.24 -7.44
CA GLU A 41 -1.91 12.80 -6.75
C GLU A 41 -0.67 13.49 -7.34
N LYS A 42 -0.62 13.63 -8.68
CA LYS A 42 0.42 14.44 -9.36
C LYS A 42 0.39 15.91 -8.96
N SER A 43 -0.78 16.44 -8.64
CA SER A 43 -0.92 17.83 -8.22
C SER A 43 -0.41 18.02 -6.80
N VAL A 44 -0.68 17.07 -5.92
CA VAL A 44 -0.14 17.04 -4.54
C VAL A 44 1.37 16.84 -4.55
N SER A 45 1.91 15.95 -5.39
CA SER A 45 3.35 15.66 -5.41
C SER A 45 4.21 16.88 -5.75
N LYS A 46 3.68 17.82 -6.53
CA LYS A 46 4.33 19.11 -6.86
C LYS A 46 4.48 20.05 -5.66
N LEU A 47 3.77 19.80 -4.56
CA LEU A 47 3.88 20.60 -3.33
C LEU A 47 5.08 20.16 -2.47
N PHE A 48 5.63 18.98 -2.73
CA PHE A 48 6.81 18.50 -2.02
C PHE A 48 8.08 19.07 -2.62
N SER A 49 9.08 19.32 -1.77
CA SER A 49 10.41 19.67 -2.24
C SER A 49 11.07 18.46 -2.95
N PRO A 50 11.87 18.66 -4.00
CA PRO A 50 12.61 17.57 -4.63
C PRO A 50 13.41 16.76 -3.60
N GLY A 51 13.40 15.43 -3.72
CA GLY A 51 14.10 14.54 -2.78
C GLY A 51 13.46 14.40 -1.38
N SER A 52 12.23 14.91 -1.18
CA SER A 52 11.53 14.73 0.09
C SER A 52 11.34 13.24 0.44
N ARG A 53 11.31 12.96 1.74
CA ARG A 53 10.95 11.65 2.27
C ARG A 53 9.44 11.53 2.45
N ILE A 54 8.85 10.50 1.86
CA ILE A 54 7.40 10.27 1.87
C ILE A 54 7.11 8.93 2.55
N LEU A 55 6.13 8.94 3.46
CA LEU A 55 5.53 7.75 4.04
C LEU A 55 4.17 7.52 3.40
N ASP A 56 4.01 6.40 2.69
CA ASP A 56 2.76 5.97 2.07
C ASP A 56 2.09 4.90 2.96
N ILE A 57 0.97 5.24 3.57
CA ILE A 57 0.28 4.39 4.57
C ILE A 57 -0.95 3.74 3.92
N GLY A 58 -1.05 2.41 4.00
CA GLY A 58 -2.03 1.65 3.24
C GLY A 58 -1.63 1.55 1.78
N CYS A 59 -0.33 1.35 1.52
CA CYS A 59 0.23 1.41 0.17
C CYS A 59 -0.24 0.27 -0.74
N GLY A 60 -0.88 -0.77 -0.19
CA GLY A 60 -1.27 -1.98 -0.91
C GLY A 60 -0.09 -2.56 -1.69
N LEU A 61 -0.26 -2.66 -3.00
CA LEU A 61 0.78 -3.14 -3.95
C LEU A 61 1.79 -2.07 -4.39
N GLY A 62 1.71 -0.86 -3.83
CA GLY A 62 2.70 0.19 -4.03
C GLY A 62 2.52 1.03 -5.29
N ARG A 63 1.30 1.13 -5.86
CA ARG A 63 1.04 1.93 -7.07
C ARG A 63 1.57 3.35 -6.93
N GLU A 64 1.21 4.03 -5.84
CA GLU A 64 1.63 5.39 -5.51
C GLU A 64 3.10 5.40 -5.08
N ALA A 65 3.48 4.50 -4.19
CA ALA A 65 4.84 4.43 -3.66
C ALA A 65 5.91 4.30 -4.75
N PHE A 66 5.69 3.42 -5.73
CA PHE A 66 6.61 3.26 -6.87
C PHE A 66 6.59 4.48 -7.80
N ALA A 67 5.41 5.02 -8.10
CA ALA A 67 5.32 6.21 -8.96
C ALA A 67 5.97 7.45 -8.33
N LEU A 68 5.87 7.62 -7.00
CA LEU A 68 6.57 8.68 -6.27
C LEU A 68 8.08 8.45 -6.23
N HIS A 69 8.52 7.20 -6.07
CA HIS A 69 9.95 6.87 -6.14
C HIS A 69 10.53 7.21 -7.53
N ASP A 70 9.84 6.86 -8.61
CA ASP A 70 10.28 7.16 -9.98
C ASP A 70 10.34 8.68 -10.26
N LEU A 71 9.62 9.50 -9.47
CA LEU A 71 9.70 10.97 -9.49
C LEU A 71 10.88 11.53 -8.66
N GLY A 72 11.68 10.67 -8.02
CA GLY A 72 12.88 11.03 -7.26
C GLY A 72 12.66 11.28 -5.77
N PHE A 73 11.51 10.87 -5.21
CA PHE A 73 11.27 10.91 -3.76
C PHE A 73 11.87 9.70 -3.05
N GLU A 74 12.27 9.87 -1.77
CA GLU A 74 12.61 8.74 -0.90
C GLU A 74 11.32 8.21 -0.26
N VAL A 75 10.83 7.06 -0.71
CA VAL A 75 9.52 6.55 -0.30
C VAL A 75 9.65 5.34 0.63
N VAL A 76 8.85 5.34 1.70
CA VAL A 76 8.58 4.19 2.55
C VAL A 76 7.09 3.86 2.41
N GLY A 77 6.76 2.70 1.85
CA GLY A 77 5.38 2.19 1.83
C GLY A 77 5.13 1.25 2.99
N ILE A 78 4.02 1.42 3.72
CA ILE A 78 3.55 0.49 4.75
C ILE A 78 2.12 0.02 4.47
N ASP A 79 1.88 -1.28 4.60
CA ASP A 79 0.53 -1.85 4.54
C ASP A 79 0.35 -2.96 5.57
N ILE A 80 -0.81 -2.99 6.23
CA ILE A 80 -1.13 -3.96 7.30
C ILE A 80 -1.98 -5.14 6.81
N SER A 81 -2.38 -5.14 5.54
CA SER A 81 -3.16 -6.22 4.95
C SER A 81 -2.30 -7.49 4.81
N ASN A 82 -2.94 -8.65 4.99
CA ASN A 82 -2.30 -9.95 4.82
C ASN A 82 -2.22 -10.38 3.33
N TYR A 83 -2.23 -9.43 2.40
CA TYR A 83 -2.24 -9.75 0.97
C TYR A 83 -0.81 -10.04 0.46
N LEU A 84 -0.70 -10.85 -0.61
CA LEU A 84 0.51 -11.36 -1.30
C LEU A 84 1.07 -12.74 -0.88
N GLY A 85 0.32 -13.61 -0.20
CA GLY A 85 0.84 -14.96 0.14
C GLY A 85 2.05 -14.95 1.11
N THR A 86 2.52 -13.76 1.48
CA THR A 86 3.38 -13.49 2.61
C THR A 86 2.52 -13.44 3.86
N ASN A 87 2.77 -14.31 4.83
CA ASN A 87 2.13 -14.30 6.15
C ASN A 87 2.51 -13.05 6.99
N SER A 88 2.49 -11.85 6.42
CA SER A 88 3.04 -10.63 7.02
C SER A 88 1.95 -9.61 7.35
N ARG A 89 2.10 -8.99 8.52
CA ARG A 89 1.17 -8.00 9.11
C ARG A 89 1.60 -6.55 8.87
N ILE A 90 2.80 -6.34 8.29
CA ILE A 90 3.37 -5.05 7.88
C ILE A 90 4.31 -5.33 6.70
N VAL A 91 4.06 -4.78 5.52
CA VAL A 91 4.99 -4.80 4.37
C VAL A 91 5.69 -3.46 4.30
N VAL A 92 7.02 -3.44 4.20
CA VAL A 92 7.81 -2.20 4.05
C VAL A 92 8.48 -2.17 2.69
N TRP A 93 8.08 -1.22 1.85
CA TRP A 93 8.72 -0.97 0.56
C TRP A 93 9.74 0.16 0.67
N ARG A 94 11.02 -0.14 0.39
CA ARG A 94 12.07 0.85 0.17
C ARG A 94 12.80 0.51 -1.12
N ARG A 95 12.88 1.44 -2.08
CA ARG A 95 13.71 1.26 -3.27
C ARG A 95 15.08 1.91 -3.04
N VAL A 96 15.89 1.22 -2.24
CA VAL A 96 17.33 1.43 -2.10
C VAL A 96 17.97 0.06 -2.31
N GLU A 97 18.04 -0.41 -3.57
CA GLU A 97 18.66 -1.68 -4.05
C GLU A 97 18.45 -3.00 -3.27
N GLU A 98 17.74 -3.02 -2.15
CA GLU A 98 17.56 -4.20 -1.32
C GLU A 98 16.07 -4.37 -1.11
N GLN A 99 15.50 -5.31 -1.86
CA GLN A 99 14.33 -6.04 -1.43
C GLN A 99 14.66 -6.69 -0.08
N ILE A 100 14.44 -5.97 1.03
CA ILE A 100 14.43 -6.60 2.34
C ILE A 100 13.26 -7.58 2.29
N SER A 101 13.66 -8.84 2.19
CA SER A 101 12.80 -9.99 1.94
C SER A 101 11.70 -10.09 2.97
N VAL A 102 10.46 -9.92 2.52
CA VAL A 102 9.39 -10.83 2.92
C VAL A 102 8.61 -11.19 1.65
N GLY A 103 9.06 -12.24 0.95
CA GLY A 103 8.26 -13.17 0.14
C GLY A 103 7.62 -12.76 -1.20
N MET A 104 8.29 -11.99 -2.07
CA MET A 104 7.94 -12.00 -3.51
C MET A 104 8.97 -12.82 -4.30
N GLN A 105 8.69 -14.12 -4.46
CA GLN A 105 9.29 -14.89 -5.56
C GLN A 105 8.56 -14.51 -6.84
N LYS A 106 9.29 -13.99 -7.83
CA LYS A 106 8.77 -13.80 -9.19
C LYS A 106 8.49 -15.18 -9.78
N SER A 107 7.24 -15.47 -10.13
CA SER A 107 6.90 -16.60 -11.00
C SER A 107 7.45 -16.31 -12.40
N SER A 108 8.46 -17.07 -12.78
CA SER A 108 8.94 -17.28 -14.15
C SER A 108 7.91 -18.00 -15.02
#